data_AF-A0A1B6YK46-F1
#
_entry.id   AF-A0A1B6YK46-F1
#
_cell.length_a   1.000
_cell.length_b   1.000
_cell.length_c   1.000
_cell.angle_alpha   90.00
_cell.angle_beta   90.00
_cell.angle_gamma   90.00
#
_symmetry.space_group_name_H-M   'P 1'
#
loop_
_entity.id
_entity.type
_entity.pdbx_description
1 polymer ?
#
loop_
_entity_poly.entity_id
_entity_poly.type
_entity_poly.pdbx_seq_one_letter_code
_entity_poly.pdbx_strand_id
1 'polypeptide(L)'
;MVKWIFRLLLIGVVGLFGYVIFETYQKGYLSIPDMPDGAYVFSYKAGMRGIVLDAEVLDPSIADMPRFLRRIAFANPERSYFAVPFRVAPWMQTAWSTCTAPTEEERVGYAEEMPEDLKQNLAYSRFEAVCRITVDGEVVVRGLLYSVPKL
;
A
#
# COMPACT_ATOMS: atom_id res chain seq x y z
N MET A 1 32.65 -33.43 -3.54
CA MET A 1 31.21 -33.20 -3.25
C MET A 1 30.93 -31.83 -2.61
N VAL A 2 31.63 -31.45 -1.53
CA VAL A 2 31.41 -30.15 -0.82
C VAL A 2 31.48 -28.92 -1.74
N LYS A 3 32.46 -28.83 -2.67
CA LYS A 3 32.56 -27.71 -3.62
C LYS A 3 31.34 -27.56 -4.54
N TRP A 4 30.67 -28.65 -4.90
CA TRP A 4 29.47 -28.64 -5.74
C TRP A 4 28.24 -28.22 -4.95
N ILE A 5 28.11 -28.69 -3.72
CA ILE A 5 27.06 -28.24 -2.79
C ILE A 5 27.17 -26.74 -2.56
N PHE A 6 28.39 -26.23 -2.31
CA PHE A 6 28.61 -24.79 -2.10
C PHE A 6 28.28 -23.95 -3.34
N ARG A 7 28.58 -24.46 -4.56
CA ARG A 7 28.21 -23.79 -5.82
C ARG A 7 26.69 -23.73 -6.00
N LEU A 8 25.98 -24.83 -5.73
CA LEU A 8 24.52 -24.84 -5.80
C LEU A 8 23.88 -23.92 -4.78
N LEU A 9 24.43 -23.88 -3.56
CA LEU A 9 23.98 -22.98 -2.50
C LEU A 9 24.19 -21.51 -2.91
N LEU A 10 25.36 -21.18 -3.48
CA LEU A 10 25.65 -19.83 -3.98
C LEU A 10 24.66 -19.42 -5.09
N ILE A 11 24.38 -20.31 -6.05
CA ILE A 11 23.40 -20.06 -7.12
C ILE A 11 22.01 -19.83 -6.52
N GLY A 12 21.61 -20.64 -5.54
CA GLY A 12 20.35 -20.49 -4.82
C GLY A 12 20.25 -19.14 -4.11
N VAL A 13 21.31 -18.72 -3.42
CA VAL A 13 21.38 -17.41 -2.74
C VAL A 13 21.28 -16.27 -3.74
N VAL A 14 22.05 -16.31 -4.84
CA VAL A 14 22.01 -15.27 -5.88
C VAL A 14 20.60 -15.19 -6.52
N GLY A 15 19.98 -16.34 -6.79
CA GLY A 15 18.61 -16.39 -7.30
C GLY A 15 17.60 -15.77 -6.34
N LEU A 16 17.71 -16.08 -5.04
CA LEU A 16 16.86 -15.51 -4.00
C LEU A 16 17.03 -13.99 -3.89
N PHE A 17 18.27 -13.50 -3.89
CA PHE A 17 18.57 -12.07 -3.86
C PHE A 17 18.00 -11.34 -5.09
N GLY A 18 18.19 -11.90 -6.29
CA GLY A 18 17.62 -11.35 -7.52
C GLY A 18 16.09 -11.27 -7.48
N TYR A 19 15.44 -12.31 -6.96
CA TYR A 19 13.99 -12.34 -6.78
C TYR A 19 13.49 -11.26 -5.83
N VAL A 20 14.13 -11.08 -4.66
CA VAL A 20 13.75 -10.06 -3.67
C VAL A 20 13.90 -8.64 -4.23
N ILE A 21 14.99 -8.38 -4.97
CA ILE A 21 15.20 -7.09 -5.62
C ILE A 21 14.12 -6.83 -6.67
N PHE A 22 13.82 -7.82 -7.52
CA PHE A 22 12.79 -7.71 -8.55
C PHE A 22 11.41 -7.44 -7.97
N GLU A 23 11.03 -8.15 -6.89
CA GLU A 23 9.78 -7.87 -6.17
C GLU A 23 9.71 -6.44 -5.62
N THR A 24 10.81 -5.97 -5.04
CA THR A 24 10.89 -4.62 -4.45
C THR A 24 10.74 -3.56 -5.52
N TYR A 25 11.35 -3.78 -6.69
CA TYR A 25 11.19 -2.94 -7.87
C TYR A 25 9.74 -2.92 -8.39
N GLN A 26 9.10 -4.08 -8.54
CA GLN A 26 7.69 -4.16 -8.97
C GLN A 26 6.73 -3.43 -8.01
N LYS A 27 7.01 -3.48 -6.71
CA LYS A 27 6.25 -2.75 -5.68
C LYS A 27 6.57 -1.24 -5.68
N GLY A 28 7.58 -0.77 -6.41
CA GLY A 28 7.91 0.65 -6.51
C GLY A 28 8.53 1.25 -5.25
N TYR A 29 9.00 0.43 -4.30
CA TYR A 29 9.61 0.93 -3.06
C TYR A 29 10.93 1.71 -3.30
N LEU A 30 11.52 1.60 -4.49
CA LEU A 30 12.69 2.38 -4.90
C LEU A 30 12.33 3.77 -5.44
N SER A 31 11.05 4.01 -5.76
CA SER A 31 10.55 5.27 -6.31
C SER A 31 9.53 5.94 -5.39
N ILE A 32 9.58 5.65 -4.09
CA ILE A 32 8.75 6.33 -3.08
C ILE A 32 9.14 7.81 -3.10
N PRO A 33 8.18 8.73 -3.31
CA PRO A 33 8.47 10.16 -3.26
C PRO A 33 8.77 10.59 -1.82
N ASP A 34 9.21 11.83 -1.66
CA ASP A 34 9.32 12.40 -0.32
C ASP A 34 7.94 12.41 0.36
N MET A 35 7.92 12.06 1.63
CA MET A 35 6.70 11.98 2.43
C MET A 35 6.94 12.63 3.78
N PRO A 36 5.91 13.28 4.36
CA PRO A 36 6.05 13.98 5.62
C PRO A 36 6.28 13.00 6.77
N ASP A 37 6.75 13.51 7.90
CA ASP A 37 6.85 12.74 9.14
C ASP A 37 5.46 12.27 9.60
N GLY A 38 5.40 11.12 10.27
CA GLY A 38 4.13 10.49 10.66
C GLY A 38 3.37 9.76 9.54
N ALA A 39 3.74 9.93 8.26
CA ALA A 39 3.13 9.20 7.15
C ALA A 39 3.62 7.73 7.02
N TYR A 40 2.76 6.87 6.47
CA TYR A 40 3.07 5.46 6.22
C TYR A 40 2.80 5.08 4.76
N VAL A 41 3.53 4.09 4.25
CA VAL A 41 3.36 3.60 2.87
C VAL A 41 2.64 2.26 2.83
N PHE A 42 1.91 2.04 1.75
CA PHE A 42 1.52 0.72 1.29
C PHE A 42 1.76 0.60 -0.21
N SER A 43 2.03 -0.62 -0.66
CA SER A 43 2.19 -0.92 -2.07
C SER A 43 1.81 -2.37 -2.37
N TYR A 44 0.97 -2.54 -3.39
CA TYR A 44 0.53 -3.83 -3.89
C TYR A 44 1.15 -4.11 -5.26
N LYS A 45 1.43 -5.40 -5.52
CA LYS A 45 1.95 -5.86 -6.83
C LYS A 45 1.02 -5.51 -7.99
N ALA A 46 -0.29 -5.39 -7.71
CA ALA A 46 -1.31 -4.97 -8.68
C ALA A 46 -1.20 -3.50 -9.10
N GLY A 47 -0.27 -2.72 -8.52
CA GLY A 47 0.07 -1.37 -8.95
C GLY A 47 -0.33 -0.28 -7.96
N MET A 48 -1.36 -0.51 -7.14
CA MET A 48 -1.82 0.48 -6.16
C MET A 48 -0.76 0.76 -5.10
N ARG A 49 -0.36 2.02 -4.99
CA ARG A 49 0.70 2.52 -4.09
C ARG A 49 0.22 3.81 -3.45
N GLY A 50 0.30 3.89 -2.14
CA GLY A 50 -0.20 5.05 -1.40
C GLY A 50 0.65 5.43 -0.21
N ILE A 51 0.65 6.72 0.10
CA ILE A 51 1.20 7.33 1.30
C ILE A 51 0.01 7.76 2.15
N VAL A 52 -0.21 7.08 3.26
CA VAL A 52 -1.27 7.38 4.23
C VAL A 52 -0.76 8.45 5.18
N LEU A 53 -1.44 9.59 5.17
CA LEU A 53 -1.21 10.70 6.08
C LEU A 53 -2.04 10.50 7.34
N ASP A 54 -1.46 10.88 8.49
CA ASP A 54 -2.13 10.92 9.79
C ASP A 54 -2.90 9.64 10.14
N ALA A 55 -2.28 8.48 9.84
CA ALA A 55 -2.90 7.20 10.14
C ALA A 55 -2.92 6.94 11.65
N GLU A 56 -4.07 6.54 12.16
CA GLU A 56 -4.18 6.03 13.54
C GLU A 56 -3.56 4.62 13.61
N VAL A 57 -2.37 4.55 14.22
CA VAL A 57 -1.60 3.31 14.34
C VAL A 57 -1.27 2.97 15.79
N LEU A 58 -1.05 1.68 16.05
CA LEU A 58 -0.67 1.12 17.34
C LEU A 58 0.77 1.47 17.70
N ASP A 59 1.68 1.38 16.72
CA ASP A 59 3.10 1.71 16.90
C ASP A 59 3.49 2.92 16.04
N PRO A 60 3.45 4.14 16.58
CA PRO A 60 3.83 5.34 15.86
C PRO A 60 5.34 5.42 15.58
N SER A 61 6.18 4.71 16.34
CA SER A 61 7.66 4.76 16.20
C SER A 61 8.13 4.26 14.83
N ILE A 62 7.30 3.48 14.14
CA ILE A 62 7.56 3.05 12.76
C ILE A 62 7.72 4.25 11.82
N ALA A 63 7.11 5.40 12.11
CA ALA A 63 7.26 6.61 11.29
C ALA A 63 8.68 7.21 11.31
N ASP A 64 9.51 6.88 12.31
CA ASP A 64 10.89 7.37 12.41
C ASP A 64 11.87 6.54 11.55
N MET A 65 11.42 5.41 11.01
CA MET A 65 12.24 4.55 10.16
C MET A 65 12.52 5.18 8.78
N PRO A 66 13.52 4.69 8.04
CA PRO A 66 13.71 5.07 6.64
C PRO A 66 12.45 4.82 5.79
N ARG A 67 12.21 5.67 4.78
CA ARG A 67 10.97 5.68 3.96
C ARG A 67 10.53 4.32 3.43
N PHE A 68 11.46 3.47 3.03
CA PHE A 68 11.18 2.13 2.48
C PHE A 68 10.71 1.11 3.53
N LEU A 69 10.87 1.41 4.82
CA LEU A 69 10.45 0.59 5.97
C LEU A 69 9.20 1.10 6.67
N ARG A 70 8.77 2.35 6.41
CA ARG A 70 7.59 2.99 7.02
C ARG A 70 6.26 2.41 6.53
N ARG A 71 6.07 1.10 6.62
CA ARG A 71 4.88 0.41 6.11
C ARG A 71 3.75 0.46 7.12
N ILE A 72 2.54 0.79 6.67
CA ILE A 72 1.37 0.86 7.57
C ILE A 72 1.07 -0.50 8.23
N ALA A 73 1.32 -1.61 7.53
CA ALA A 73 1.17 -2.95 8.07
C ALA A 73 2.20 -3.31 9.16
N PHE A 74 3.31 -2.58 9.26
CA PHE A 74 4.26 -2.72 10.36
C PHE A 74 3.84 -1.88 11.57
N ALA A 75 3.29 -0.68 11.32
CA ALA A 75 2.76 0.19 12.38
C ALA A 75 1.48 -0.37 13.02
N ASN A 76 0.69 -1.14 12.28
CA ASN A 76 -0.51 -1.84 12.74
C ASN A 76 -0.42 -3.35 12.46
N PRO A 77 0.35 -4.11 13.25
CA PRO A 77 0.57 -5.53 12.99
C PRO A 77 -0.70 -6.37 13.18
N GLU A 78 -1.68 -5.91 13.95
CA GLU A 78 -2.96 -6.59 14.20
C GLU A 78 -3.96 -6.46 13.05
N ARG A 79 -3.66 -5.62 12.05
CA ARG A 79 -4.57 -5.36 10.94
C ARG A 79 -3.97 -5.78 9.60
N SER A 80 -4.85 -6.22 8.70
CA SER A 80 -4.53 -6.50 7.31
C SER A 80 -5.15 -5.42 6.44
N TYR A 81 -4.31 -4.76 5.65
CA TYR A 81 -4.71 -3.69 4.75
C TYR A 81 -4.89 -4.21 3.33
N PHE A 82 -5.93 -3.74 2.64
CA PHE A 82 -6.15 -4.00 1.23
C PHE A 82 -6.74 -2.76 0.56
N ALA A 83 -6.46 -2.60 -0.73
CA ALA A 83 -6.94 -1.46 -1.50
C ALA A 83 -8.02 -1.88 -2.49
N VAL A 84 -9.00 -1.00 -2.67
CA VAL A 84 -10.02 -1.07 -3.72
C VAL A 84 -9.65 -0.02 -4.78
N PRO A 85 -8.99 -0.41 -5.89
CA PRO A 85 -8.58 0.54 -6.91
C PRO A 85 -9.77 0.95 -7.79
N PHE A 86 -9.83 2.24 -8.17
CA PHE A 86 -10.73 2.72 -9.21
C PHE A 86 -10.13 2.52 -10.60
N ARG A 87 -10.98 2.58 -11.63
CA ARG A 87 -10.50 2.60 -13.02
C ARG A 87 -9.87 3.95 -13.33
N VAL A 88 -8.54 3.97 -13.38
CA VAL A 88 -7.74 5.12 -13.80
C VAL A 88 -7.02 4.83 -15.11
N ALA A 89 -6.51 5.87 -15.77
CA ALA A 89 -5.70 5.72 -16.97
C ALA A 89 -4.48 4.82 -16.72
N PRO A 90 -4.01 4.03 -17.70
CA PRO A 90 -2.94 3.04 -17.51
C PRO A 90 -1.65 3.62 -16.89
N TRP A 91 -1.28 4.84 -17.24
CA TRP A 91 -0.08 5.50 -16.75
C TRP A 91 -0.19 5.96 -15.28
N MET A 92 -1.42 6.09 -14.74
CA MET A 92 -1.67 6.42 -13.32
C MET A 92 -1.66 5.18 -12.42
N GLN A 93 -1.78 3.98 -12.98
CA GLN A 93 -1.96 2.74 -12.21
C GLN A 93 -0.81 2.44 -11.25
N THR A 94 0.40 2.91 -11.56
CA THR A 94 1.61 2.67 -10.76
C THR A 94 2.18 3.94 -10.13
N ALA A 95 1.48 5.08 -10.24
CA ALA A 95 1.87 6.32 -9.58
C ALA A 95 1.89 6.13 -8.04
N TRP A 96 2.35 7.13 -7.28
CA TRP A 96 2.14 7.19 -5.84
C TRP A 96 0.96 8.11 -5.55
N SER A 97 0.02 7.66 -4.72
CA SER A 97 -1.12 8.49 -4.29
C SER A 97 -0.94 8.96 -2.85
N THR A 98 -1.45 10.14 -2.56
CA THR A 98 -1.61 10.63 -1.19
C THR A 98 -2.96 10.17 -0.66
N CYS A 99 -2.97 9.49 0.47
CA CYS A 99 -4.15 8.92 1.08
C CYS A 99 -4.45 9.63 2.40
N THR A 100 -5.66 10.14 2.55
CA THR A 100 -6.11 10.84 3.76
C THR A 100 -7.33 10.14 4.34
N ALA A 101 -7.58 10.31 5.64
CA ALA A 101 -8.80 9.83 6.26
C ALA A 101 -10.04 10.34 5.48
N PRO A 102 -11.06 9.49 5.25
CA PRO A 102 -12.26 9.90 4.55
C PRO A 102 -13.08 10.86 5.42
N THR A 103 -13.64 11.88 4.77
CA THR A 103 -14.67 12.74 5.38
C THR A 103 -15.98 11.97 5.55
N GLU A 104 -16.89 12.47 6.40
CA GLU A 104 -18.18 11.79 6.60
C GLU A 104 -19.00 11.72 5.31
N GLU A 105 -18.99 12.78 4.51
CA GLU A 105 -19.64 12.83 3.19
C GLU A 105 -19.08 11.77 2.24
N GLU A 106 -17.75 11.58 2.23
CA GLU A 106 -17.11 10.55 1.41
C GLU A 106 -17.41 9.14 1.90
N ARG A 107 -17.52 8.93 3.22
CA ARG A 107 -17.92 7.63 3.76
C ARG A 107 -19.29 7.23 3.25
N VAL A 108 -20.25 8.15 3.31
CA VAL A 108 -21.63 7.91 2.84
C VAL A 108 -21.65 7.76 1.32
N GLY A 109 -21.04 8.68 0.58
CA GLY A 109 -21.03 8.66 -0.89
C GLY A 109 -20.43 7.37 -1.45
N TYR A 110 -19.26 6.96 -0.95
CA TYR A 110 -18.65 5.70 -1.40
C TYR A 110 -19.41 4.47 -0.92
N ALA A 111 -20.08 4.50 0.24
CA ALA A 111 -20.90 3.38 0.68
C ALA A 111 -22.18 3.21 -0.16
N GLU A 112 -22.73 4.30 -0.69
CA GLU A 112 -23.93 4.26 -1.54
C GLU A 112 -23.63 3.82 -2.97
N GLU A 113 -22.59 4.39 -3.59
CA GLU A 113 -22.20 4.12 -4.99
C GLU A 113 -21.59 2.73 -5.20
N MET A 114 -21.20 2.06 -4.13
CA MET A 114 -20.50 0.78 -4.23
C MET A 114 -21.41 -0.35 -4.73
N PRO A 115 -20.92 -1.26 -5.59
CA PRO A 115 -21.64 -2.46 -5.96
C PRO A 115 -21.97 -3.34 -4.74
N GLU A 116 -23.15 -3.97 -4.74
CA GLU A 116 -23.65 -4.72 -3.57
C GLU A 116 -22.77 -5.93 -3.21
N ASP A 117 -22.18 -6.58 -4.22
CA ASP A 117 -21.20 -7.65 -4.05
C ASP A 117 -19.94 -7.17 -3.32
N LEU A 118 -19.48 -5.96 -3.64
CA LEU A 118 -18.33 -5.37 -2.98
C LEU A 118 -18.67 -4.95 -1.54
N LYS A 119 -19.88 -4.43 -1.29
CA LYS A 119 -20.33 -4.11 0.08
C LYS A 119 -20.31 -5.34 0.99
N GLN A 120 -20.77 -6.49 0.49
CA GLN A 120 -20.73 -7.73 1.24
C GLN A 120 -19.30 -8.19 1.54
N ASN A 121 -18.39 -8.07 0.56
CA ASN A 121 -16.98 -8.42 0.75
C ASN A 121 -16.25 -7.45 1.69
N LEU A 122 -16.70 -6.20 1.77
CA LEU A 122 -16.18 -5.18 2.68
C LEU A 122 -16.92 -5.15 4.02
N ALA A 123 -17.88 -6.04 4.25
CA ALA A 123 -18.55 -6.15 5.52
C ALA A 123 -17.51 -6.36 6.64
N TYR A 124 -17.67 -5.63 7.74
CA TYR A 124 -16.74 -5.64 8.89
C TYR A 124 -15.34 -5.08 8.62
N SER A 125 -15.10 -4.49 7.44
CA SER A 125 -13.88 -3.73 7.18
C SER A 125 -13.98 -2.30 7.72
N ARG A 126 -12.85 -1.73 8.12
CA ARG A 126 -12.72 -0.31 8.47
C ARG A 126 -12.29 0.45 7.22
N PHE A 127 -13.03 1.52 6.89
CA PHE A 127 -12.63 2.44 5.84
C PHE A 127 -11.57 3.40 6.37
N GLU A 128 -10.34 3.24 5.91
CA GLU A 128 -9.15 3.91 6.47
C GLU A 128 -8.82 5.20 5.73
N ALA A 129 -8.78 5.17 4.39
CA ALA A 129 -8.33 6.33 3.63
C ALA A 129 -8.86 6.37 2.19
N VAL A 130 -8.98 7.59 1.67
CA VAL A 130 -9.20 7.87 0.25
C VAL A 130 -7.88 8.27 -0.39
N CYS A 131 -7.46 7.54 -1.42
CA CYS A 131 -6.20 7.74 -2.09
C CYS A 131 -6.38 8.56 -3.36
N ARG A 132 -5.70 9.69 -3.43
CA ARG A 132 -5.79 10.66 -4.53
C ARG A 132 -4.42 10.92 -5.16
N ILE A 133 -4.44 11.27 -6.44
CA ILE A 133 -3.27 11.74 -7.18
C ILE A 133 -3.57 13.15 -7.69
N THR A 134 -2.56 14.01 -7.71
CA THR A 134 -2.67 15.34 -8.32
C THR A 134 -1.96 15.31 -9.67
N VAL A 135 -2.67 15.68 -10.73
CA VAL A 135 -2.16 15.72 -12.11
C VAL A 135 -2.55 17.06 -12.69
N ASP A 136 -1.56 17.87 -13.09
CA ASP A 136 -1.79 19.18 -13.70
C ASP A 136 -2.70 20.11 -12.88
N GLY A 137 -2.70 19.95 -11.54
CA GLY A 137 -3.54 20.71 -10.61
C GLY A 137 -4.92 20.09 -10.35
N GLU A 138 -5.30 19.04 -11.06
CA GLU A 138 -6.54 18.30 -10.84
C GLU A 138 -6.33 17.12 -9.89
N VAL A 139 -7.27 16.94 -8.96
CA VAL A 139 -7.24 15.85 -7.99
C VAL A 139 -8.11 14.71 -8.49
N VAL A 140 -7.47 13.56 -8.76
CA VAL A 140 -8.15 12.34 -9.20
C VAL A 140 -8.12 11.31 -8.10
N VAL A 141 -9.29 10.77 -7.76
CA VAL A 141 -9.39 9.65 -6.82
C VAL A 141 -8.95 8.38 -7.52
N ARG A 142 -7.95 7.70 -6.94
CA ARG A 142 -7.35 6.50 -7.53
C ARG A 142 -7.79 5.22 -6.85
N GLY A 143 -8.11 5.26 -5.57
CA GLY A 143 -8.56 4.08 -4.86
C GLY A 143 -8.92 4.39 -3.42
N LEU A 144 -9.47 3.38 -2.77
CA LEU A 144 -9.82 3.38 -1.36
C LEU A 144 -8.93 2.39 -0.62
N LEU A 145 -8.59 2.72 0.62
CA LEU A 145 -7.85 1.85 1.53
C LEU A 145 -8.79 1.38 2.63
N TYR A 146 -8.84 0.06 2.81
CA TYR A 146 -9.58 -0.60 3.87
C TYR A 146 -8.65 -1.47 4.71
N SER A 147 -9.10 -1.77 5.92
CA SER A 147 -8.40 -2.70 6.79
C SER A 147 -9.37 -3.61 7.53
N VAL A 148 -8.91 -4.81 7.85
CA VAL A 148 -9.62 -5.79 8.68
C VAL A 148 -8.71 -6.26 9.82
N PRO A 149 -9.28 -6.65 10.98
CA PRO A 149 -8.48 -7.34 12.00
C PRO A 149 -7.92 -8.66 11.44
N LYS A 150 -6.72 -9.04 11.89
CA LYS A 150 -6.19 -10.39 11.66
C LYS A 150 -6.88 -11.36 12.61
N LEU A 151 -7.36 -12.47 12.05
CA LEU A 151 -7.96 -13.59 12.78
C LEU A 151 -6.91 -14.67 13.05
#